data_AF-A0A4U3KPM4-F1
#
_entry.id   AF-A0A4U3KPM4-F1
#
_cell.length_a   1.000
_cell.length_b   1.000
_cell.length_c   1.000
_cell.angle_alpha   90.00
_cell.angle_beta   90.00
_cell.angle_gamma   90.00
#
_symmetry.space_group_name_H-M   'P 1'
#
loop_
_entity.id
_entity.type
_entity.pdbx_description
1 polymer ?
#
loop_
_entity_poly.entity_id
_entity_poly.type
_entity_poly.pdbx_seq_one_letter_code
_entity_poly.pdbx_strand_id
1 'polypeptide(L)' 'MNTQTTASVPKLFIGMDVHKKSWTCHFKTDLFDYKTVTMPADSACL' A
#
# COMPACT_ATOMS: atom_id res chain seq x y z
N MET A 1 18.13 3.95 23.79
CA MET A 1 18.03 2.88 22.78
C MET A 1 18.49 3.49 21.47
N ASN A 2 19.57 3.00 20.87
CA ASN A 2 20.07 3.53 19.60
C ASN A 2 19.32 2.85 18.45
N THR A 3 18.67 3.64 17.59
CA THR A 3 18.01 3.14 16.38
C THR A 3 19.03 2.95 15.27
N GLN A 4 19.12 1.75 14.72
CA GLN A 4 19.95 1.45 13.55
C GLN A 4 19.04 1.30 12.32
N THR A 5 19.36 2.02 11.25
CA THR A 5 18.64 1.91 9.98
C THR A 5 18.89 0.53 9.36
N THR A 6 17.87 -0.32 9.33
CA THR A 6 17.96 -1.71 8.83
C THR A 6 17.83 -1.83 7.31
N ALA A 7 17.26 -0.82 6.64
CA ALA A 7 17.22 -0.73 5.17
C ALA A 7 17.65 0.68 4.73
N SER A 8 18.79 0.80 4.05
CA SER A 8 19.31 2.09 3.56
C SER A 8 18.47 2.69 2.43
N VAL A 9 17.81 1.84 1.64
CA VAL A 9 16.83 2.22 0.62
C VAL A 9 15.62 1.27 0.75
N PRO A 10 14.50 1.72 1.35
CA PRO A 10 13.34 0.87 1.54
C PRO A 10 12.71 0.51 0.20
N LYS A 11 12.37 -0.77 0.01
CA LYS A 11 11.72 -1.23 -1.22
C LYS A 11 10.22 -1.12 -1.06
N LEU A 12 9.55 -0.32 -1.89
CA LEU A 12 8.10 -0.21 -1.90
C LEU A 12 7.51 -1.18 -2.93
N PHE A 13 6.62 -2.05 -2.48
CA PHE A 13 5.82 -2.95 -3.30
C PHE A 13 4.36 -2.51 -3.24
N ILE A 14 3.72 -2.39 -4.41
CA ILE A 14 2.32 -2.00 -4.54
C ILE A 14 1.59 -3.10 -5.31
N GLY A 15 0.65 -3.75 -4.64
CA GLY A 15 -0.33 -4.65 -5.27
C GLY A 15 -1.62 -3.89 -5.52
N MET A 16 -2.20 -4.07 -6.71
CA MET A 16 -3.49 -3.46 -7.03
C MET A 16 -4.44 -4.52 -7.61
N ASP A 17 -5.63 -4.59 -7.05
CA ASP A 17 -6.73 -5.39 -7.56
C ASP A 17 -7.82 -4.46 -8.09
N VAL A 18 -8.20 -4.66 -9.36
CA VAL A 18 -9.16 -3.82 -10.06
C VAL A 18 -10.43 -4.62 -10.30
N HIS A 19 -11.53 -4.18 -9.70
CA HIS A 19 -12.85 -4.72 -9.93
C HIS A 19 -13.77 -3.69 -10.61
N LYS A 20 -14.92 -4.16 -11.11
CA LYS A 20 -15.87 -3.31 -11.84
C LYS A 20 -16.42 -2.13 -11.03
N LYS A 21 -16.47 -2.25 -9.70
CA LYS A 21 -17.10 -1.26 -8.80
C LYS A 21 -16.17 -0.71 -7.72
N SER A 22 -14.97 -1.26 -7.62
CA SER A 22 -14.00 -0.88 -6.60
C SER A 22 -12.61 -1.28 -7.05
N TRP A 23 -11.62 -0.66 -6.45
CA TRP A 23 -10.22 -0.96 -6.67
C TRP A 23 -9.55 -0.95 -5.31
N THR A 24 -8.66 -1.91 -5.11
CA THR A 24 -7.99 -2.14 -3.83
C THR A 24 -6.50 -2.05 -4.04
N CYS A 25 -5.84 -1.21 -3.23
CA CYS A 25 -4.40 -1.03 -3.23
C CYS A 25 -3.82 -1.59 -1.93
N HIS A 26 -2.82 -2.45 -2.07
CA HIS A 26 -2.05 -3.03 -0.98
C HIS A 26 -0.63 -2.50 -1.03
N PHE A 27 -0.17 -1.92 0.09
CA PHE A 27 1.16 -1.35 0.20
C PHE A 27 2.01 -2.22 1.11
N LYS A 28 3.25 -2.49 0.71
CA LYS A 28 4.18 -3.29 1.50
C LYS A 28 5.60 -2.79 1.29
N THR A 29 6.43 -2.90 2.32
CA THR A 29 7.87 -2.79 2.19
C THR A 29 8.56 -4.14 2.41
N ASP A 30 9.86 -4.18 2.19
CA ASP A 30 10.68 -5.34 2.52
C ASP A 30 10.73 -5.65 4.02
N LEU A 31 10.35 -4.69 4.88
CA LEU A 31 10.37 -4.82 6.33
C LEU A 31 8.98 -4.93 6.97
N PHE A 32 7.96 -4.31 6.37
CA PHE A 32 6.64 -4.19 6.98
C PHE A 32 5.52 -4.36 5.97
N ASP A 33 4.40 -4.90 6.43
CA ASP A 33 3.16 -4.92 5.65
C ASP A 33 2.28 -3.74 6.07
N TYR A 34 1.83 -2.93 5.11
CA TYR A 34 0.99 -1.75 5.39
C TYR A 34 -0.48 -2.05 5.14
N LYS A 35 -1.32 -1.09 5.53
CA LYS A 35 -2.77 -1.15 5.37
C LYS A 35 -3.17 -1.23 3.89
N THR A 36 -4.10 -2.15 3.62
CA THR A 36 -4.89 -2.20 2.39
C THR A 36 -5.94 -1.10 2.37
N VAL A 37 -6.05 -0.40 1.24
CA VAL A 37 -7.08 0.61 1.00
C VAL A 37 -7.96 0.15 -0.16
N THR A 38 -9.26 0.05 0.09
CA THR A 38 -10.26 -0.20 -0.96
C THR A 38 -11.04 1.07 -1.20
N MET A 39 -11.13 1.48 -2.46
CA MET A 39 -11.87 2.66 -2.89
C MET A 39 -12.98 2.24 -3.87
N PRO A 40 -14.12 2.94 -3.88
CA PRO A 40 -15.12 2.76 -4.93
C PRO A 40 -14.53 3.19 -6.29
N ALA A 41 -15.02 2.58 -7.37
CA ALA A 41 -14.64 2.95 -8.74
C ALA A 41 -15.35 4.23 -9.22
N ASP A 42 -16.34 4.70 -8.46
CA ASP A 42 -17.04 5.95 -8.74
C ASP A 42 -16.18 7.14 -8.28
N SER A 43 -15.85 8.02 -9.22
CA SER A 43 -15.06 9.23 -8.99
C SER A 43 -15.79 10.30 -8.19
N ALA A 44 -17.12 10.17 -8.00
CA ALA A 44 -17.93 11.12 -7.22
C ALA A 44 -17.83 10.94 -5.70
N CYS A 45 -17.14 9.90 -5.21
CA CYS A 45 -16.93 9.66 -3.78
C CYS A 45 -15.62 10.31 -3.31
N LEU A 46 -15.61 11.64 -3.21
CA LEU A 46 -14.60 12.44 -2.50
C LEU A 46 -15.29 13.48 -1.62
#